data_AF-A0A3B5R259-F1
#
_entry.id   AF-A0A3B5R259-F1
#
_cell.length_a   1.000
_cell.length_b   1.000
_cell.length_c   1.000
_cell.angle_alpha   90.00
_cell.angle_beta   90.00
_cell.angle_gamma   90.00
#
_symmetry.space_group_name_H-M   'P 1'
#
loop_
_entity.id
_entity.type
_entity.pdbx_description
1 polymer ?
#
loop_
_entity_poly.entity_id
_entity_poly.type
_entity_poly.pdbx_seq_one_letter_code
_entity_poly.pdbx_strand_id
1 'polypeptide(L)'
;MLSRIFFACIFLCVFCACSPLSCRWMEHKFRQYSTNSLTLLDLMAYHYVNQDPEVNIAAFPYPLYHQASGASAEAKLAFTVQVLKEVSALFEEDDSSSSWQEVTMEHFLNVVNKQADELQLCVSTIHLPNRRLHIYFKRLSNSVFGQMGHSAEAWELIRREIKLHLIRADHLVSSLFISN
;
A
#
# COMPACT_ATOMS: atom_id res chain seq x y z
N MET A 1 24.79 -33.29 -27.19
CA MET A 1 23.43 -32.68 -27.29
C MET A 1 22.91 -32.12 -25.96
N LEU A 2 23.30 -32.66 -24.80
CA LEU A 2 22.93 -32.10 -23.49
C LEU A 2 23.41 -30.65 -23.26
N SER A 3 24.60 -30.27 -23.73
CA SER A 3 25.13 -28.91 -23.55
C SER A 3 24.27 -27.83 -24.24
N ARG A 4 23.70 -28.12 -25.43
CA ARG A 4 22.84 -27.17 -26.16
C ARG A 4 21.48 -26.96 -25.48
N ILE A 5 20.93 -28.01 -24.87
CA ILE A 5 19.69 -27.94 -24.09
C ILE A 5 19.94 -27.15 -22.80
N PHE A 6 21.10 -27.35 -22.15
CA PHE A 6 21.48 -26.61 -20.95
C PHE A 6 21.60 -25.10 -21.21
N PHE A 7 22.21 -24.70 -22.34
CA PHE A 7 22.25 -23.28 -22.74
C PHE A 7 20.86 -22.74 -23.08
N ALA A 8 20.01 -23.50 -23.79
CA ALA A 8 18.64 -23.09 -24.08
C ALA A 8 17.80 -22.89 -22.82
N CYS A 9 17.97 -23.74 -21.80
CA CYS A 9 17.31 -23.58 -20.50
C CYS A 9 17.86 -22.38 -19.71
N ILE A 10 19.17 -22.11 -19.76
CA ILE A 10 19.75 -20.91 -19.12
C ILE A 10 19.19 -19.63 -19.76
N PHE A 11 19.05 -19.59 -21.09
CA PHE A 11 18.44 -18.43 -21.77
C PHE A 11 16.95 -18.28 -21.43
N LEU A 12 16.18 -19.38 -21.37
CA LEU A 12 14.76 -19.34 -21.00
C LEU A 12 14.53 -18.92 -19.52
N CYS A 13 15.41 -19.32 -18.60
CA CYS A 13 15.33 -18.88 -17.20
C CYS A 13 15.68 -17.39 -17.02
N VAL A 14 16.55 -16.84 -17.86
CA VAL A 14 16.90 -15.40 -17.84
C VAL A 14 15.75 -14.51 -18.32
N PHE A 15 14.81 -15.05 -19.13
CA PHE A 15 13.59 -14.34 -19.55
C PHE A 15 12.41 -14.48 -18.59
N CYS A 16 12.59 -15.17 -17.45
CA CYS A 16 11.63 -15.12 -16.34
C CYS A 16 11.84 -13.87 -15.44
N ALA A 17 12.63 -12.90 -15.91
CA ALA A 17 12.61 -11.54 -15.37
C ALA A 17 11.27 -10.90 -15.74
N CYS A 18 10.60 -10.30 -14.74
CA CYS A 18 9.34 -9.57 -14.90
C CYS A 18 9.28 -8.82 -16.24
N SER A 19 8.17 -8.98 -16.96
CA SER A 19 7.98 -8.32 -18.25
C SER A 19 8.23 -6.82 -18.08
N PRO A 20 9.08 -6.17 -18.90
CA PRO A 20 9.32 -4.72 -18.80
C PRO A 20 8.03 -3.91 -19.00
N LEU A 21 6.98 -4.52 -19.53
CA LEU A 21 5.63 -3.97 -19.69
C LEU A 21 4.90 -3.73 -18.36
N SER A 22 5.08 -4.56 -17.32
CA SER A 22 4.41 -4.33 -16.04
C SER A 22 4.95 -3.09 -15.34
N CYS A 23 6.24 -2.79 -15.48
CA CYS A 23 6.80 -1.54 -14.96
C CYS A 23 6.52 -0.31 -15.81
N ARG A 24 6.13 -0.48 -17.07
CA ARG A 24 5.54 0.63 -17.85
C ARG A 24 4.19 1.07 -17.29
N TRP A 25 3.46 0.20 -16.59
CA TRP A 25 2.26 0.63 -15.88
C TRP A 25 2.59 1.73 -14.88
N MET A 26 3.73 1.63 -14.18
CA MET A 26 4.14 2.65 -13.22
C MET A 26 4.30 4.03 -13.86
N GLU A 27 4.91 4.09 -15.05
CA GLU A 27 5.16 5.34 -15.79
C GLU A 27 3.86 6.04 -16.20
N HIS A 28 2.82 5.29 -16.58
CA HIS A 28 1.62 5.86 -17.19
C HIS A 28 0.38 5.88 -16.28
N LYS A 29 0.34 5.02 -15.26
CA LYS A 29 -0.88 4.75 -14.48
C LYS A 29 -0.69 4.89 -12.98
N PHE A 30 0.52 4.79 -12.42
CA PHE A 30 0.71 4.86 -10.98
C PHE A 30 0.12 6.14 -10.37
N ARG A 31 0.43 7.31 -10.96
CA ARG A 31 -0.08 8.60 -10.46
C ARG A 31 -1.61 8.70 -10.53
N GLN A 32 -2.22 8.12 -11.55
CA GLN A 32 -3.68 8.05 -11.67
C GLN A 32 -4.28 7.23 -10.52
N TYR A 33 -3.72 6.05 -10.24
CA TYR A 33 -4.21 5.19 -9.15
C TYR A 33 -3.98 5.81 -7.77
N SER A 34 -2.82 6.42 -7.55
CA SER A 34 -2.49 7.16 -6.32
C SER A 34 -3.46 8.34 -6.07
N THR A 35 -3.80 9.09 -7.12
CA THR A 35 -4.79 10.18 -7.03
C THR A 35 -6.19 9.62 -6.75
N ASN A 36 -6.57 8.53 -7.42
CA ASN A 36 -7.87 7.90 -7.24
C ASN A 36 -8.06 7.34 -5.82
N SER A 37 -7.04 6.67 -5.26
CA SER A 37 -7.14 6.13 -3.90
C SER A 37 -7.30 7.23 -2.86
N LEU A 38 -6.54 8.33 -2.99
CA LEU A 38 -6.69 9.51 -2.13
C LEU A 38 -8.07 10.18 -2.29
N THR A 39 -8.56 10.28 -3.53
CA THR A 39 -9.88 10.87 -3.81
C THR A 39 -11.01 10.05 -3.18
N LEU A 40 -10.98 8.72 -3.38
CA LEU A 40 -11.96 7.81 -2.79
C LEU A 40 -11.92 7.88 -1.25
N LEU A 41 -10.71 7.91 -0.67
CA LEU A 41 -10.53 8.05 0.76
C LEU A 41 -11.01 9.40 1.32
N ASP A 42 -10.97 10.47 0.53
CA ASP A 42 -11.53 11.77 0.92
C ASP A 42 -13.05 11.84 0.79
N LEU A 43 -13.65 11.11 -0.16
CA LEU A 43 -15.11 10.95 -0.25
C LEU A 43 -15.69 10.19 0.95
N MET A 44 -14.87 9.40 1.64
CA MET A 44 -15.23 8.64 2.84
C MET A 44 -15.11 9.46 4.14
N ALA A 45 -14.75 10.76 4.07
CA ALA A 45 -14.52 11.59 5.25
C ALA A 45 -15.80 11.96 6.01
N TYR A 46 -15.76 11.85 7.35
CA TYR A 46 -16.85 12.31 8.21
C TYR A 46 -16.65 13.77 8.61
N HIS A 47 -17.36 14.68 7.97
CA HIS A 47 -17.25 16.13 8.22
C HIS A 47 -17.82 16.61 9.58
N TYR A 48 -18.42 15.72 10.39
CA TYR A 48 -19.08 16.09 11.65
C TYR A 48 -18.34 15.63 12.92
N VAL A 49 -17.16 15.03 12.79
CA VAL A 49 -16.34 14.62 13.94
C VAL A 49 -15.55 15.83 14.46
N ASN A 50 -16.08 16.48 15.49
CA ASN A 50 -15.57 17.76 16.01
C ASN A 50 -14.48 17.62 17.09
N GLN A 51 -14.17 16.41 17.53
CA GLN A 51 -13.14 16.14 18.55
C GLN A 51 -12.20 15.06 18.06
N ASP A 52 -10.89 15.34 18.14
CA ASP A 52 -9.89 14.29 18.04
C ASP A 52 -9.97 13.48 19.35
N PRO A 53 -10.44 12.24 19.30
CA PRO A 53 -10.56 11.43 20.50
C PRO A 53 -9.16 11.14 21.07
N GLU A 54 -9.04 11.15 22.40
CA GLU A 54 -7.78 10.86 23.10
C GLU A 54 -7.49 9.35 23.04
N VAL A 55 -7.10 8.88 21.86
CA VAL A 55 -6.75 7.47 21.60
C VAL A 55 -5.24 7.33 21.60
N ASN A 56 -4.72 6.38 22.38
CA ASN A 56 -3.31 6.04 22.34
C ASN A 56 -2.98 5.23 21.08
N ILE A 57 -2.79 5.94 19.97
CA ILE A 57 -2.38 5.38 18.68
C ILE A 57 -0.84 5.33 18.64
N ALA A 58 -0.30 4.24 18.10
CA ALA A 58 1.14 4.16 17.86
C ALA A 58 1.57 5.30 16.93
N ALA A 59 2.67 5.99 17.28
CA ALA A 59 3.22 7.04 16.44
C ALA A 59 3.48 6.55 15.01
N PHE A 60 3.14 7.38 14.02
CA PHE A 60 3.32 7.06 12.61
C PHE A 60 4.76 6.60 12.33
N PRO A 61 4.98 5.53 11.52
CA PRO A 61 6.27 4.86 11.42
C PRO A 61 7.23 5.57 10.44
N TYR A 62 7.45 6.87 10.63
CA TYR A 62 8.39 7.68 9.84
C TYR A 62 9.78 7.03 9.66
N PRO A 63 10.39 6.39 10.67
CA PRO A 63 11.67 5.73 10.50
C PRO A 63 11.66 4.63 9.43
N LEU A 64 10.54 3.90 9.27
CA LEU A 64 10.43 2.84 8.25
C LEU A 64 10.38 3.44 6.84
N TYR A 65 9.64 4.52 6.66
CA TYR A 65 9.59 5.26 5.39
C TYR A 65 10.94 5.91 5.06
N HIS A 66 11.64 6.45 6.05
CA HIS A 66 12.97 6.99 5.85
C HIS A 66 13.96 5.90 5.41
N GLN A 67 13.94 4.74 6.08
CA GLN A 67 14.75 3.59 5.68
C GLN A 67 14.43 3.14 4.24
N ALA A 68 13.15 3.05 3.88
CA ALA A 68 12.73 2.68 2.53
C ALA A 68 13.21 3.73 1.49
N SER A 69 13.21 5.02 1.83
CA SER A 69 13.62 6.09 0.91
C SER A 69 15.09 6.01 0.46
N GLY A 70 15.97 5.45 1.31
CA GLY A 70 17.38 5.21 1.00
C GLY A 70 17.68 3.82 0.41
N ALA A 71 16.66 2.97 0.22
CA ALA A 71 16.83 1.63 -0.32
C ALA A 71 16.88 1.60 -1.86
N SER A 72 17.16 0.43 -2.44
CA SER A 72 17.11 0.23 -3.89
C SER A 72 15.70 0.49 -4.45
N ALA A 73 15.61 0.75 -5.76
CA ALA A 73 14.32 0.95 -6.43
C ALA A 73 13.36 -0.22 -6.17
N GLU A 74 13.84 -1.45 -6.32
CA GLU A 74 13.06 -2.65 -6.07
C GLU A 74 12.59 -2.77 -4.62
N ALA A 75 13.45 -2.44 -3.65
CA ALA A 75 13.09 -2.45 -2.23
C ALA A 75 12.06 -1.36 -1.87
N LYS A 76 12.12 -0.18 -2.53
CA LYS A 76 11.08 0.87 -2.40
C LYS A 76 9.73 0.37 -2.91
N LEU A 77 9.72 -0.31 -4.05
CA LEU A 77 8.51 -0.90 -4.61
C LEU A 77 7.96 -2.00 -3.71
N ALA A 78 8.79 -2.93 -3.25
CA ALA A 78 8.39 -4.00 -2.34
C ALA A 78 7.82 -3.45 -1.02
N PHE A 79 8.43 -2.42 -0.45
CA PHE A 79 7.91 -1.75 0.74
C PHE A 79 6.55 -1.09 0.46
N THR A 80 6.40 -0.43 -0.69
CA THR A 80 5.13 0.20 -1.09
C THR A 80 4.02 -0.82 -1.32
N VAL A 81 4.33 -1.94 -1.97
CA VAL A 81 3.40 -3.07 -2.13
C VAL A 81 2.93 -3.56 -0.77
N GLN A 82 3.84 -3.71 0.20
CA GLN A 82 3.44 -4.09 1.55
C GLN A 82 2.52 -3.05 2.19
N VAL A 83 2.83 -1.75 2.10
CA VAL A 83 1.95 -0.68 2.62
C VAL A 83 0.53 -0.83 2.05
N LEU A 84 0.40 -0.98 0.73
CA LEU A 84 -0.91 -1.10 0.07
C LEU A 84 -1.66 -2.38 0.51
N LYS A 85 -0.97 -3.50 0.70
CA LYS A 85 -1.57 -4.74 1.20
C LYS A 85 -2.05 -4.62 2.64
N GLU A 86 -1.29 -3.96 3.51
CA GLU A 86 -1.71 -3.73 4.91
C GLU A 86 -2.90 -2.74 4.96
N VAL A 87 -2.93 -1.75 4.06
CA VAL A 87 -4.10 -0.85 3.88
C VAL A 87 -5.32 -1.66 3.43
N SER A 88 -5.19 -2.53 2.43
CA SER A 88 -6.31 -3.35 1.97
C SER A 88 -6.84 -4.26 3.07
N ALA A 89 -5.95 -4.98 3.75
CA ALA A 89 -6.32 -5.88 4.84
C ALA A 89 -7.09 -5.15 5.95
N LEU A 90 -6.67 -3.93 6.32
CA LEU A 90 -7.35 -3.12 7.32
C LEU A 90 -8.80 -2.76 6.94
N PHE A 91 -9.08 -2.60 5.64
CA PHE A 91 -10.38 -2.20 5.13
C PHE A 91 -11.26 -3.40 4.74
N GLU A 92 -10.65 -4.58 4.53
CA GLU A 92 -11.34 -5.87 4.34
C GLU A 92 -11.78 -6.51 5.67
N GLU A 93 -11.20 -6.10 6.80
CA GLU A 93 -11.43 -6.70 8.12
C GLU A 93 -12.87 -6.53 8.66
N ASP A 94 -13.74 -5.68 8.07
CA ASP A 94 -15.11 -5.52 8.56
C ASP A 94 -16.13 -5.05 7.49
N ASP A 95 -17.09 -5.92 7.17
CA ASP A 95 -18.22 -5.67 6.25
C ASP A 95 -19.42 -4.97 6.94
N SER A 96 -19.41 -4.76 8.27
CA SER A 96 -20.68 -4.69 9.02
C SER A 96 -20.97 -3.42 9.84
N SER A 97 -20.05 -2.44 9.90
CA SER A 97 -20.18 -1.36 10.90
C SER A 97 -19.82 0.05 10.43
N SER A 98 -19.08 0.21 9.32
CA SER A 98 -18.71 1.53 8.81
C SER A 98 -19.89 2.15 8.06
N SER A 99 -20.18 3.42 8.32
CA SER A 99 -21.21 4.20 7.60
C SER A 99 -20.79 4.55 6.15
N TRP A 100 -19.61 4.09 5.70
CA TRP A 100 -19.12 4.33 4.35
C TRP A 100 -20.02 3.59 3.37
N GLN A 101 -20.43 4.27 2.30
CA GLN A 101 -21.19 3.60 1.24
C GLN A 101 -20.39 2.41 0.74
N GLU A 102 -20.93 1.21 0.90
CA GLU A 102 -20.32 -0.09 0.54
C GLU A 102 -19.63 -0.02 -0.84
N VAL A 103 -20.26 0.67 -1.81
CA VAL A 103 -19.73 0.94 -3.15
C VAL A 103 -18.45 1.77 -3.17
N THR A 104 -18.34 2.82 -2.34
CA THR A 104 -17.12 3.67 -2.29
C THR A 104 -15.96 2.93 -1.65
N MET A 105 -16.25 2.13 -0.61
CA MET A 105 -15.29 1.25 0.04
C MET A 105 -14.77 0.18 -0.92
N GLU A 106 -15.66 -0.52 -1.61
CA GLU A 106 -15.33 -1.52 -2.63
C GLU A 106 -14.44 -0.92 -3.73
N HIS A 107 -14.80 0.28 -4.23
CA HIS A 107 -13.98 0.98 -5.21
C HIS A 107 -12.59 1.34 -4.68
N PHE A 108 -12.49 1.79 -3.42
CA PHE A 108 -11.20 2.08 -2.79
C PHE A 108 -10.32 0.82 -2.72
N LEU A 109 -10.88 -0.28 -2.22
CA LEU A 109 -10.20 -1.57 -2.13
C LEU A 109 -9.74 -2.07 -3.51
N ASN A 110 -10.59 -1.99 -4.53
CA ASN A 110 -10.23 -2.37 -5.88
C ASN A 110 -9.06 -1.54 -6.45
N VAL A 111 -9.05 -0.22 -6.22
CA VAL A 111 -7.95 0.65 -6.65
C VAL A 111 -6.66 0.31 -5.91
N VAL A 112 -6.70 0.14 -4.58
CA VAL A 112 -5.52 -0.16 -3.75
C VAL A 112 -4.95 -1.54 -4.07
N ASN A 113 -5.79 -2.57 -4.16
CA ASN A 113 -5.38 -3.93 -4.53
C ASN A 113 -4.76 -3.96 -5.92
N LYS A 114 -5.41 -3.33 -6.90
CA LYS A 114 -4.88 -3.25 -8.26
C LYS A 114 -3.54 -2.53 -8.31
N GLN A 115 -3.37 -1.45 -7.54
CA GLN A 115 -2.09 -0.75 -7.41
C GLN A 115 -1.02 -1.65 -6.80
N ALA A 116 -1.35 -2.43 -5.76
CA ALA A 116 -0.42 -3.36 -5.13
C ALA A 116 0.02 -4.47 -6.10
N ASP A 117 -0.91 -5.05 -6.85
CA ASP A 117 -0.64 -6.10 -7.83
C ASP A 117 0.26 -5.63 -8.96
N GLU A 118 -0.02 -4.45 -9.54
CA GLU A 118 0.78 -3.90 -10.63
C GLU A 118 2.21 -3.55 -10.18
N LEU A 119 2.36 -2.99 -8.97
CA LEU A 119 3.69 -2.75 -8.39
C LEU A 119 4.43 -4.05 -8.05
N GLN A 120 3.72 -5.09 -7.61
CA GLN A 120 4.32 -6.39 -7.31
C GLN A 120 4.94 -7.03 -8.55
N LEU A 121 4.37 -6.80 -9.73
CA LEU A 121 4.94 -7.25 -11.00
C LEU A 121 6.26 -6.55 -11.37
N CYS A 122 6.67 -5.51 -10.63
CA CYS A 122 7.98 -4.85 -10.78
C CYS A 122 9.04 -5.33 -9.82
N VAL A 123 8.67 -6.19 -8.88
CA VAL A 123 9.55 -6.72 -7.86
C VAL A 123 9.94 -8.13 -8.31
N SER A 124 11.20 -8.29 -8.73
CA SER A 124 11.71 -9.54 -9.33
C SER A 124 12.24 -10.51 -8.28
N THR A 125 12.64 -10.00 -7.12
CA THR A 125 13.20 -10.75 -6.01
C THR A 125 12.18 -10.90 -4.88
N ILE A 126 12.24 -12.03 -4.19
CA ILE A 126 11.42 -12.24 -3.01
C ILE A 126 11.95 -11.35 -1.90
N HIS A 127 11.25 -10.26 -1.62
CA HIS A 127 11.53 -9.41 -0.47
C HIS A 127 10.79 -9.94 0.77
N LEU A 128 11.55 -10.11 1.86
CA LEU A 128 10.95 -10.43 3.16
C LEU A 128 10.08 -9.27 3.63
N PRO A 129 8.82 -9.52 4.05
CA PRO A 129 7.95 -8.47 4.58
C PRO A 129 8.60 -7.75 5.77
N ASN A 130 8.43 -6.44 5.82
CA ASN A 130 8.83 -5.63 6.95
C ASN A 130 7.90 -5.93 8.13
N ARG A 131 8.36 -6.79 9.05
CA ARG A 131 7.61 -7.19 10.24
C ARG A 131 7.22 -6.01 11.14
N ARG A 132 8.02 -4.95 11.18
CA ARG A 132 7.71 -3.75 12.00
C ARG A 132 6.53 -2.98 11.42
N LEU A 133 6.43 -2.91 10.09
CA LEU A 133 5.29 -2.30 9.40
C LEU A 133 4.01 -3.09 9.69
N HIS A 134 4.05 -4.42 9.54
CA HIS A 134 2.91 -5.28 9.85
C HIS A 134 2.43 -5.14 11.31
N ILE A 135 3.37 -5.16 12.27
CA ILE A 135 3.06 -4.95 13.68
C ILE A 135 2.44 -3.56 13.92
N TYR A 136 2.90 -2.54 13.19
CA TYR A 136 2.32 -1.20 13.29
C TYR A 136 0.85 -1.19 12.85
N PHE A 137 0.50 -1.72 11.67
CA PHE A 137 -0.88 -1.77 11.20
C PHE A 137 -1.79 -2.58 12.12
N LYS A 138 -1.30 -3.72 12.62
CA LYS A 138 -2.03 -4.52 13.61
C LYS A 138 -2.29 -3.75 14.91
N ARG A 139 -1.31 -2.97 15.39
CA ARG A 139 -1.49 -2.13 16.57
C ARG A 139 -2.43 -0.97 16.31
N LEU A 140 -2.37 -0.36 15.13
CA LEU A 140 -3.29 0.70 14.71
C LEU A 140 -4.73 0.18 14.76
N SER A 141 -5.04 -0.92 14.06
CA SER A 141 -6.35 -1.57 14.06
C SER A 141 -6.82 -1.88 15.49
N ASN A 142 -6.02 -2.62 16.25
CA ASN A 142 -6.38 -3.04 17.60
C ASN A 142 -6.56 -1.87 18.59
N SER A 143 -5.71 -0.84 18.51
CA SER A 143 -5.80 0.32 19.40
C SER A 143 -7.05 1.14 19.11
N VAL A 144 -7.33 1.41 17.84
CA VAL A 144 -8.45 2.26 17.42
C VAL A 144 -9.77 1.51 17.63
N PHE A 145 -9.94 0.35 17.00
CA PHE A 145 -11.18 -0.41 17.10
C PHE A 145 -11.38 -1.03 18.48
N GLY A 146 -10.31 -1.38 19.20
CA GLY A 146 -10.42 -1.90 20.57
C GLY A 146 -10.91 -0.86 21.59
N GLN A 147 -10.61 0.43 21.40
CA GLN A 147 -11.03 1.49 22.32
C GLN A 147 -12.36 2.12 21.93
N MET A 148 -12.63 2.24 20.63
CA MET A 148 -13.75 3.01 20.11
C MET A 148 -14.82 2.17 19.42
N GLY A 149 -14.62 0.85 19.36
CA GLY A 149 -15.34 -0.01 18.41
C GLY A 149 -15.14 0.48 16.98
N HIS A 150 -16.06 0.09 16.10
CA HIS A 150 -16.07 0.55 14.72
C HIS A 150 -16.96 1.80 14.53
N SER A 151 -16.86 2.74 15.47
CA SER A 151 -17.58 4.03 15.40
C SER A 151 -17.12 4.89 14.23
N ALA A 152 -17.91 5.90 13.86
CA ALA A 152 -17.55 6.83 12.79
C ALA A 152 -16.24 7.59 13.11
N GLU A 153 -16.03 7.91 14.38
CA GLU A 153 -14.82 8.55 14.88
C GLU A 153 -13.59 7.63 14.76
N ALA A 154 -13.76 6.33 15.02
CA ALA A 154 -12.70 5.33 14.84
C ALA A 154 -12.28 5.23 13.36
N TRP A 155 -13.26 5.15 12.47
CA TRP A 155 -13.03 5.10 11.03
C TRP A 155 -12.41 6.39 10.48
N GLU A 156 -12.79 7.56 11.01
CA GLU A 156 -12.16 8.84 10.63
C GLU A 156 -10.68 8.89 11.05
N LEU A 157 -10.32 8.34 12.22
CA LEU A 157 -8.91 8.20 12.63
C LEU A 157 -8.12 7.28 11.69
N ILE A 158 -8.67 6.09 11.40
CA ILE A 158 -8.07 5.15 10.44
C ILE A 158 -7.88 5.84 9.09
N ARG A 159 -8.91 6.50 8.56
CA ARG A 159 -8.87 7.22 7.28
C ARG A 159 -7.73 8.24 7.23
N ARG A 160 -7.53 9.03 8.29
CA ARG A 160 -6.45 10.04 8.36
C ARG A 160 -5.05 9.41 8.38
N GLU A 161 -4.84 8.37 9.20
CA GLU A 161 -3.57 7.64 9.23
C GLU A 161 -3.26 6.99 7.87
N ILE A 162 -4.28 6.41 7.24
CA ILE A 162 -4.15 5.73 5.95
C ILE A 162 -3.90 6.71 4.82
N LYS A 163 -4.52 7.89 4.87
CA LYS A 163 -4.20 8.99 3.94
C LYS A 163 -2.71 9.34 4.00
N LEU A 164 -2.14 9.42 5.20
CA LEU A 164 -0.71 9.69 5.37
C LEU A 164 0.16 8.54 4.81
N HIS A 165 -0.23 7.28 5.04
CA HIS A 165 0.44 6.12 4.44
C HIS A 165 0.46 6.17 2.90
N LEU A 166 -0.69 6.46 2.28
CA LEU A 166 -0.83 6.56 0.82
C LEU A 166 0.01 7.72 0.24
N ILE A 167 0.01 8.89 0.89
CA ILE A 167 0.86 10.03 0.47
C ILE A 167 2.35 9.65 0.53
N ARG A 168 2.77 8.99 1.62
CA ARG A 168 4.17 8.59 1.78
C ARG A 168 4.58 7.49 0.80
N ALA A 169 3.68 6.55 0.50
CA ALA A 169 3.85 5.55 -0.55
C ALA A 169 3.97 6.19 -1.94
N ASP A 170 3.11 7.16 -2.26
CA ASP A 170 3.21 7.93 -3.50
C ASP A 170 4.57 8.60 -3.64
N HIS A 171 5.03 9.32 -2.61
CA HIS A 171 6.33 9.98 -2.65
C HIS A 171 7.48 8.99 -2.84
N LEU A 172 7.42 7.80 -2.22
CA LEU A 172 8.44 6.76 -2.39
C LEU A 172 8.54 6.30 -3.84
N VAL A 173 7.41 5.96 -4.47
CA VAL A 173 7.39 5.48 -5.87
C VAL A 173 7.68 6.63 -6.82
N SER A 174 7.11 7.82 -6.59
CA SER A 174 7.32 9.01 -7.41
C SER A 174 8.80 9.42 -7.45
N SER A 175 9.57 9.16 -6.38
CA SER A 175 11.02 9.41 -6.36
C SER A 175 11.81 8.60 -7.40
N LEU A 176 11.23 7.52 -7.93
CA LEU A 176 11.86 6.68 -8.95
C LEU A 176 11.80 7.30 -10.34
N PHE A 177 10.93 8.29 -10.58
CA PHE A 177 10.80 8.96 -11.88
C PHE A 177 11.60 10.27 -11.97
N ILE A 178 12.20 10.73 -10.86
CA ILE A 178 12.88 12.04 -10.77
C ILE A 178 14.39 11.91 -11.03
N SER A 179 14.93 10.69 -11.19
CA SER A 179 16.34 10.48 -11.55
C SER A 179 16.60 10.78 -13.03
N ASN A 180 16.95 12.03 -13.33
CA ASN A 180 17.73 12.43 -14.52
C ASN A 180 19.18 12.70 -14.09
#